data_AF-A0A3M1D3W9-F1
#
_entry.id   AF-A0A3M1D3W9-F1
#
_cell.length_a   1.000
_cell.length_b   1.000
_cell.length_c   1.000
_cell.angle_alpha   90.00
_cell.angle_beta   90.00
_cell.angle_gamma   90.00
#
_symmetry.space_group_name_H-M   'P 1'
#
loop_
_entity.id
_entity.type
_entity.pdbx_description
1 polymer ?
#
loop_
_entity_poly.entity_id
_entity_poly.type
_entity_poly.pdbx_seq_one_letter_code
_entity_poly.pdbx_strand_id
1 'polypeptide(L)'
;MVPVPADDPDFCIDAYEASIEDGLPVSVAGVMPAEGVSFDEARELCASVHAVTAEGEDLGPMWLATLPQWTDAADGVVGDGGSSYPYGDTWRDDACATPTADGTVVLESEVETGSFPECVSAFGVYDQVGNVWEWADPEIDADADGWLDARAAEGREFAFTHDGWMQLVGGTVDGLTLQVAGLGGPFPTVDGDGFILVSHDDLQVDDPDFAYKGFFTPEDMGEARGDDFLPVQVDVTTDLDGFHPVVFLPEEDGAAVTAKVGCAWYTGNETGCRLTSVYLFHTHDFDGSISFRCASPPLR
;
A
#
# COMPACT_ATOMS: atom_id res chain seq x y z
N MET A 1 -15.45 16.13 4.82
CA MET A 1 -14.24 15.77 5.60
C MET A 1 -14.59 15.71 7.08
N VAL A 2 -13.86 14.89 7.82
CA VAL A 2 -13.98 14.62 9.26
C VAL A 2 -12.78 15.23 9.97
N PRO A 3 -12.97 16.04 11.03
CA PRO A 3 -11.88 16.54 11.86
C PRO A 3 -11.29 15.43 12.74
N VAL A 4 -9.96 15.31 12.78
CA VAL A 4 -9.24 14.31 13.58
C VAL A 4 -8.18 15.01 14.45
N PRO A 5 -8.33 15.01 15.79
CA PRO A 5 -9.52 14.59 16.54
C PRO A 5 -10.68 15.60 16.37
N ALA A 6 -11.89 15.22 16.80
CA ALA A 6 -13.09 16.02 16.54
C ALA A 6 -13.14 17.40 17.23
N ASP A 7 -12.56 17.55 18.42
CA ASP A 7 -12.67 18.77 19.24
C ASP A 7 -11.56 19.81 18.98
N ASP A 8 -10.36 19.37 18.56
CA ASP A 8 -9.18 20.21 18.28
C ASP A 8 -8.38 19.53 17.16
N PRO A 9 -8.83 19.61 15.89
CA PRO A 9 -8.27 18.81 14.81
C PRO A 9 -6.82 19.16 14.52
N ASP A 10 -6.00 18.12 14.39
CA ASP A 10 -4.66 18.19 13.82
C ASP A 10 -4.72 18.20 12.29
N PHE A 11 -5.70 17.48 11.73
CA PHE A 11 -6.00 17.45 10.30
C PHE A 11 -7.50 17.18 10.08
N CYS A 12 -7.94 17.22 8.82
CA CYS A 12 -9.20 16.61 8.43
C CYS A 12 -8.94 15.54 7.35
N ILE A 13 -9.79 14.53 7.29
CA ILE A 13 -9.71 13.46 6.30
C ILE A 13 -11.05 13.23 5.63
N ASP A 14 -11.05 12.73 4.42
CA ASP A 14 -12.26 12.31 3.74
C ASP A 14 -13.01 11.23 4.54
N ALA A 15 -14.34 11.38 4.56
CA ALA A 15 -15.22 10.56 5.38
C ALA A 15 -15.47 9.18 4.75
N TYR A 16 -15.32 9.09 3.43
CA TYR A 16 -15.53 7.90 2.61
C TYR A 16 -14.32 7.72 1.70
N GLU A 17 -14.17 6.55 1.11
CA GLU A 17 -13.26 6.33 -0.03
C GLU A 17 -13.55 7.34 -1.14
N ALA A 18 -12.52 7.76 -1.87
CA ALA A 18 -12.69 8.72 -2.96
C ALA A 18 -13.42 8.08 -4.15
N SER A 19 -14.36 8.81 -4.75
CA SER A 19 -14.83 8.61 -6.12
C SER A 19 -14.23 9.69 -7.02
N ILE A 20 -14.25 9.50 -8.34
CA ILE A 20 -13.76 10.51 -9.30
C ILE A 20 -14.93 11.07 -10.10
N GLU A 21 -15.23 12.36 -9.92
CA GLU A 21 -16.27 13.10 -10.66
C GLU A 21 -15.63 14.25 -11.43
N ASP A 22 -15.88 14.32 -12.74
CA ASP A 22 -15.30 15.34 -13.63
C ASP A 22 -13.77 15.48 -13.52
N GLY A 23 -13.08 14.37 -13.22
CA GLY A 23 -11.63 14.30 -13.05
C GLY A 23 -11.11 14.82 -11.71
N LEU A 24 -11.99 15.02 -10.73
CA LEU A 24 -11.64 15.46 -9.38
C LEU A 24 -12.05 14.40 -8.35
N PRO A 25 -11.26 14.22 -7.27
CA PRO A 25 -11.66 13.36 -6.17
C PRO A 25 -12.84 13.98 -5.41
N VAL A 26 -13.83 13.15 -5.09
CA VAL A 26 -14.96 13.50 -4.23
C VAL A 26 -15.17 12.41 -3.18
N SER A 27 -15.40 12.80 -1.92
CA SER A 27 -15.72 11.87 -0.83
C SER A 27 -17.15 12.09 -0.36
N VAL A 28 -18.08 11.26 -0.84
CA VAL A 28 -19.49 11.30 -0.47
C VAL A 28 -20.04 9.88 -0.27
N ALA A 29 -21.16 9.75 0.43
CA ALA A 29 -21.84 8.46 0.64
C ALA A 29 -22.69 8.08 -0.58
N GLY A 30 -22.90 6.77 -0.78
CA GLY A 30 -23.83 6.27 -1.80
C GLY A 30 -23.31 6.36 -3.22
N VAL A 31 -21.99 6.33 -3.39
CA VAL A 31 -21.30 6.32 -4.69
C VAL A 31 -20.28 5.19 -4.72
N MET A 32 -19.94 4.70 -5.91
CA MET A 32 -18.90 3.68 -6.03
C MET A 32 -17.53 4.31 -5.76
N PRO A 33 -16.66 3.69 -4.94
CA PRO A 33 -15.29 4.15 -4.80
C PRO A 33 -14.56 4.07 -6.16
N ALA A 34 -13.60 4.96 -6.38
CA ALA A 34 -12.67 4.84 -7.49
C ALA A 34 -11.70 3.69 -7.21
N GLU A 35 -11.40 2.90 -8.23
CA GLU A 35 -10.39 1.84 -8.20
C GLU A 35 -9.52 1.95 -9.46
N GLY A 36 -8.42 1.21 -9.49
CA GLY A 36 -7.48 1.28 -10.62
C GLY A 36 -6.71 2.59 -10.64
N VAL A 37 -6.46 3.17 -9.46
CA VAL A 37 -5.74 4.43 -9.30
C VAL A 37 -4.36 4.13 -8.74
N SER A 38 -3.31 4.57 -9.41
CA SER A 38 -1.95 4.41 -8.88
C SER A 38 -1.69 5.31 -7.69
N PHE A 39 -0.64 5.04 -6.93
CA PHE A 39 -0.26 5.88 -5.79
C PHE A 39 0.06 7.31 -6.24
N ASP A 40 0.78 7.45 -7.36
CA ASP A 40 1.08 8.76 -7.95
C ASP A 40 -0.17 9.51 -8.38
N GLU A 41 -1.10 8.83 -9.06
CA GLU A 41 -2.37 9.41 -9.46
C GLU A 41 -3.19 9.85 -8.25
N ALA A 42 -3.23 9.05 -7.17
CA ALA A 42 -3.91 9.41 -5.93
C ALA A 42 -3.30 10.68 -5.29
N ARG A 43 -1.96 10.80 -5.25
CA ARG A 43 -1.28 12.01 -4.77
C ARG A 43 -1.62 13.22 -5.62
N GLU A 44 -1.57 13.09 -6.95
CA GLU A 44 -1.89 14.17 -7.88
C GLU A 44 -3.36 14.61 -7.77
N LEU A 45 -4.29 13.65 -7.69
CA LEU A 45 -5.72 13.91 -7.53
C LEU A 45 -5.99 14.67 -6.23
N CYS A 46 -5.46 14.22 -5.10
CA CYS A 46 -5.62 14.95 -3.83
C CYS A 46 -5.00 16.35 -3.88
N ALA A 47 -3.79 16.49 -4.45
CA ALA A 47 -3.13 17.79 -4.58
C ALA A 47 -3.84 18.75 -5.55
N SER A 48 -4.70 18.24 -6.44
CA SER A 48 -5.45 19.05 -7.41
C SER A 48 -6.65 19.80 -6.81
N VAL A 49 -7.07 19.44 -5.59
CA VAL A 49 -8.20 20.05 -4.89
C VAL A 49 -7.75 20.78 -3.62
N HIS A 50 -8.55 21.76 -3.21
CA HIS A 50 -8.32 22.54 -2.01
C HIS A 50 -9.44 22.29 -1.01
N ALA A 51 -9.07 22.20 0.27
CA ALA A 51 -10.05 22.16 1.34
C ALA A 51 -10.64 23.56 1.54
N VAL A 52 -11.97 23.64 1.55
CA VAL A 52 -12.71 24.89 1.71
C VAL A 52 -13.73 24.78 2.85
N THR A 53 -13.82 25.82 3.67
CA THR A 53 -14.85 25.90 4.72
C THR A 53 -16.24 26.12 4.12
N ALA A 54 -17.28 25.98 4.94
CA ALA A 54 -18.66 26.28 4.53
C ALA A 54 -18.84 27.75 4.11
N GLU A 55 -18.03 28.65 4.66
CA GLU A 55 -17.98 30.08 4.33
C GLU A 55 -17.14 30.37 3.07
N GLY A 56 -16.48 29.36 2.50
CA GLY A 56 -15.64 29.46 1.30
C GLY A 56 -14.21 29.95 1.58
N GLU A 57 -13.72 29.84 2.81
CA GLU A 57 -12.30 30.07 3.12
C GLU A 57 -11.47 28.90 2.59
N ASP A 58 -10.45 29.21 1.78
CA ASP A 58 -9.48 28.24 1.27
C ASP A 58 -8.43 27.94 2.35
N LEU A 59 -8.39 26.69 2.79
CA LEU A 59 -7.46 26.21 3.81
C LEU A 59 -6.13 25.73 3.21
N GLY A 60 -6.07 25.56 1.89
CA GLY A 60 -4.92 25.06 1.15
C GLY A 60 -5.18 23.74 0.41
N PRO A 61 -4.17 23.25 -0.31
CA PRO A 61 -4.26 22.01 -1.07
C PRO A 61 -4.44 20.82 -0.13
N MET A 62 -5.16 19.82 -0.61
CA MET A 62 -5.27 18.51 0.04
C MET A 62 -4.06 17.63 -0.35
N TRP A 63 -3.88 16.51 0.34
CA TRP A 63 -2.84 15.52 0.05
C TRP A 63 -3.39 14.12 0.24
N LEU A 64 -2.73 13.12 -0.35
CA LEU A 64 -3.04 11.72 -0.05
C LEU A 64 -2.83 11.48 1.46
N ALA A 65 -3.81 10.93 2.17
CA ALA A 65 -3.68 10.70 3.60
C ALA A 65 -2.39 9.93 3.92
N THR A 66 -1.62 10.42 4.90
CA THR A 66 -0.42 9.70 5.34
C THR A 66 -0.83 8.43 6.10
N LEU A 67 0.04 7.44 6.19
CA LEU A 67 -0.23 6.21 6.92
C LEU A 67 -0.62 6.47 8.39
N PRO A 68 0.05 7.37 9.14
CA PRO A 68 -0.41 7.77 10.47
C PRO A 68 -1.79 8.43 10.46
N GLN A 69 -2.05 9.36 9.53
CA GLN A 69 -3.36 10.03 9.43
C GLN A 69 -4.49 9.05 9.14
N TRP A 70 -4.25 8.09 8.25
CA TRP A 70 -5.19 7.02 7.93
C TRP A 70 -5.47 6.15 9.16
N THR A 71 -4.41 5.76 9.88
CA THR A 71 -4.52 4.90 11.08
C THR A 71 -5.27 5.61 12.20
N ASP A 72 -4.89 6.83 12.55
CA ASP A 72 -5.51 7.63 13.61
C ASP A 72 -7.00 7.89 13.32
N ALA A 73 -7.32 8.18 12.06
CA ALA A 73 -8.69 8.39 11.61
C ALA A 73 -9.58 7.15 11.78
N ALA A 74 -8.98 5.96 11.69
CA ALA A 74 -9.65 4.68 11.76
C ALA A 74 -9.80 4.17 13.19
N ASP A 75 -8.71 4.15 13.95
CA ASP A 75 -8.64 3.44 15.23
C ASP A 75 -9.28 4.23 16.38
N GLY A 76 -9.56 5.53 16.16
CA GLY A 76 -10.22 6.44 17.07
C GLY A 76 -9.29 7.16 18.05
N VAL A 77 -7.97 7.09 17.88
CA VAL A 77 -6.96 7.70 18.75
C VAL A 77 -5.86 8.32 17.89
N VAL A 78 -5.43 9.54 18.21
CA VAL A 78 -4.25 10.13 17.54
C VAL A 78 -2.96 9.59 18.16
N GLY A 79 -2.09 9.02 17.32
CA GLY A 79 -0.82 8.44 17.72
C GLY A 79 -0.96 7.02 18.28
N ASP A 80 -0.05 6.62 19.18
CA ASP A 80 -0.02 5.25 19.68
C ASP A 80 -1.30 4.86 20.43
N GLY A 81 -1.97 3.81 19.97
CA GLY A 81 -3.10 3.22 20.66
C GLY A 81 -4.18 2.75 19.70
N GLY A 82 -5.42 3.12 20.02
CA GLY A 82 -6.56 2.83 19.17
C GLY A 82 -7.08 1.40 19.24
N SER A 83 -8.05 1.14 18.37
CA SER A 83 -8.72 -0.15 18.22
C SER A 83 -8.18 -0.94 17.02
N SER A 84 -8.39 -2.25 17.01
CA SER A 84 -7.90 -3.11 15.92
C SER A 84 -8.63 -2.93 14.58
N TYR A 85 -9.88 -2.45 14.65
CA TYR A 85 -10.77 -2.15 13.51
C TYR A 85 -11.52 -0.84 13.80
N PRO A 86 -12.09 -0.15 12.79
CA PRO A 86 -12.78 1.11 13.01
C PRO A 86 -13.88 1.07 14.08
N TYR A 87 -14.51 -0.09 14.25
CA TYR A 87 -15.61 -0.34 15.17
C TYR A 87 -15.20 -1.03 16.49
N GLY A 88 -13.90 -1.15 16.80
CA GLY A 88 -13.40 -1.73 18.03
C GLY A 88 -12.43 -2.91 17.85
N ASP A 89 -12.18 -3.69 18.90
CA ASP A 89 -11.13 -4.73 18.91
C ASP A 89 -11.60 -6.13 18.50
N THR A 90 -12.91 -6.33 18.38
CA THR A 90 -13.48 -7.65 18.07
C THR A 90 -13.99 -7.64 16.65
N TRP A 91 -13.47 -8.57 15.84
CA TRP A 91 -13.91 -8.75 14.46
C TRP A 91 -15.40 -9.04 14.36
N ARG A 92 -16.04 -8.50 13.31
CA ARG A 92 -17.45 -8.67 13.03
C ARG A 92 -17.66 -8.86 11.53
N ASP A 93 -18.09 -10.06 11.14
CA ASP A 93 -18.33 -10.45 9.73
C ASP A 93 -19.33 -9.55 8.99
N ASP A 94 -20.18 -8.82 9.71
CA ASP A 94 -21.26 -7.99 9.16
C ASP A 94 -21.03 -6.48 9.33
N ALA A 95 -19.93 -6.07 9.96
CA ALA A 95 -19.68 -4.67 10.26
C ALA A 95 -19.20 -3.89 9.02
N CYS A 96 -18.40 -4.50 8.15
CA CYS A 96 -17.79 -3.89 6.98
C CYS A 96 -17.92 -4.78 5.74
N ALA A 97 -17.62 -4.23 4.56
CA ALA A 97 -17.60 -4.94 3.29
C ALA A 97 -16.35 -5.84 3.15
N THR A 98 -16.23 -6.88 3.96
CA THR A 98 -15.08 -7.79 3.98
C THR A 98 -15.49 -9.24 3.72
N PRO A 99 -14.54 -10.14 3.39
CA PRO A 99 -14.72 -11.57 3.60
C PRO A 99 -15.08 -11.87 5.06
N THR A 100 -15.57 -13.07 5.36
CA THR A 100 -15.77 -13.54 6.74
C THR A 100 -14.42 -13.76 7.47
N ALA A 101 -14.46 -14.02 8.77
CA ALA A 101 -13.28 -14.26 9.61
C ALA A 101 -12.35 -15.36 9.08
N ASP A 102 -12.90 -16.36 8.37
CA ASP A 102 -12.14 -17.46 7.75
C ASP A 102 -11.70 -17.17 6.30
N GLY A 103 -11.96 -15.96 5.80
CA GLY A 103 -11.60 -15.52 4.45
C GLY A 103 -12.62 -15.91 3.36
N THR A 104 -13.81 -16.38 3.73
CA THR A 104 -14.86 -16.66 2.72
C THR A 104 -15.39 -15.36 2.15
N VAL A 105 -15.23 -15.16 0.84
CA VAL A 105 -15.78 -14.00 0.12
C VAL A 105 -17.31 -14.12 0.05
N VAL A 106 -18.01 -13.10 0.56
CA VAL A 106 -19.50 -13.07 0.65
C VAL A 106 -20.15 -12.00 -0.22
N LEU A 107 -19.37 -11.08 -0.78
CA LEU A 107 -19.78 -10.09 -1.76
C LEU A 107 -19.33 -10.50 -3.16
N GLU A 108 -20.04 -10.06 -4.19
CA GLU A 108 -19.68 -10.34 -5.60
C GLU A 108 -18.83 -9.21 -6.23
N SER A 109 -18.87 -8.01 -5.64
CA SER A 109 -18.16 -6.81 -6.05
C SER A 109 -18.03 -5.86 -4.86
N GLU A 110 -17.30 -4.77 -5.07
CA GLU A 110 -17.33 -3.57 -4.24
C GLU A 110 -18.74 -2.97 -4.21
N VAL A 111 -19.01 -2.17 -3.18
CA VAL A 111 -20.31 -1.56 -2.91
C VAL A 111 -20.19 -0.04 -2.82
N GLU A 112 -21.33 0.64 -2.86
CA GLU A 112 -21.37 2.07 -2.64
C GLU A 112 -20.81 2.43 -1.24
N THR A 113 -20.03 3.50 -1.18
CA THR A 113 -19.46 4.04 0.06
C THR A 113 -20.53 4.26 1.14
N GLY A 114 -20.22 3.88 2.37
CA GLY A 114 -21.13 3.98 3.52
C GLY A 114 -22.27 2.96 3.52
N SER A 115 -22.26 1.94 2.65
CA SER A 115 -23.28 0.88 2.63
C SER A 115 -23.35 0.08 3.94
N PHE A 116 -22.25 0.05 4.69
CA PHE A 116 -22.15 -0.63 5.98
C PHE A 116 -22.13 0.41 7.10
N PRO A 117 -23.28 0.74 7.72
CA PRO A 117 -23.37 1.84 8.68
C PRO A 117 -22.62 1.59 10.00
N GLU A 118 -22.18 0.35 10.24
CA GLU A 118 -21.35 -0.04 11.39
C GLU A 118 -19.86 -0.04 11.06
N CYS A 119 -19.49 0.10 9.78
CA CYS A 119 -18.11 0.25 9.32
C CYS A 119 -17.68 1.71 9.46
N VAL A 120 -17.66 2.21 10.70
CA VAL A 120 -17.41 3.62 10.98
C VAL A 120 -16.52 3.77 12.20
N SER A 121 -15.51 4.62 12.09
CA SER A 121 -14.61 4.96 13.19
C SER A 121 -15.29 5.82 14.26
N ALA A 122 -14.64 5.96 15.42
CA ALA A 122 -15.09 6.89 16.45
C ALA A 122 -15.12 8.36 15.97
N PHE A 123 -14.37 8.71 14.92
CA PHE A 123 -14.39 10.04 14.31
C PHE A 123 -15.45 10.19 13.21
N GLY A 124 -16.07 9.10 12.75
CA GLY A 124 -17.09 9.16 11.69
C GLY A 124 -16.52 8.91 10.29
N VAL A 125 -15.39 8.21 10.20
CA VAL A 125 -14.77 7.82 8.94
C VAL A 125 -15.22 6.41 8.58
N TYR A 126 -15.73 6.23 7.37
CA TYR A 126 -16.31 5.00 6.87
C TYR A 126 -15.33 4.21 6.01
N ASP A 127 -15.57 2.90 5.95
CA ASP A 127 -14.98 1.97 4.97
C ASP A 127 -13.44 1.90 4.98
N GLN A 128 -12.78 2.33 6.07
CA GLN A 128 -11.33 2.12 6.22
C GLN A 128 -10.95 0.65 6.41
N VAL A 129 -11.93 -0.24 6.56
CA VAL A 129 -11.71 -1.68 6.47
C VAL A 129 -12.73 -2.27 5.51
N GLY A 130 -12.26 -3.06 4.54
CA GLY A 130 -13.08 -3.67 3.52
C GLY A 130 -13.38 -2.74 2.35
N ASN A 131 -14.40 -3.09 1.58
CA ASN A 131 -14.76 -2.48 0.29
C ASN A 131 -13.57 -2.51 -0.68
N VAL A 132 -12.75 -1.47 -0.78
CA VAL A 132 -11.51 -1.51 -1.59
C VAL A 132 -10.28 -1.26 -0.74
N TRP A 133 -9.13 -1.77 -1.19
CA TRP A 133 -7.86 -1.39 -0.59
C TRP A 133 -7.66 0.11 -0.76
N GLU A 134 -6.87 0.73 0.10
CA GLU A 134 -6.53 2.14 -0.03
C GLU A 134 -5.02 2.38 -0.03
N TRP A 135 -4.60 3.36 -0.83
CA TRP A 135 -3.30 3.98 -0.69
C TRP A 135 -3.26 4.89 0.52
N ALA A 136 -2.20 4.75 1.31
CA ALA A 136 -1.76 5.73 2.29
C ALA A 136 -0.28 6.04 2.04
N ASP A 137 0.14 7.28 2.30
CA ASP A 137 1.53 7.71 2.12
C ASP A 137 2.35 7.39 3.38
N PRO A 138 3.29 6.43 3.36
CA PRO A 138 4.13 6.15 4.52
C PRO A 138 5.22 7.22 4.72
N GLU A 139 5.35 8.18 3.80
CA GLU A 139 6.39 9.22 3.79
C GLU A 139 7.81 8.64 3.73
N ILE A 140 7.96 7.53 3.01
CA ILE A 140 9.22 6.83 2.77
C ILE A 140 9.51 6.85 1.28
N ASP A 141 10.72 7.29 0.93
CA ASP A 141 11.28 7.12 -0.42
C ASP A 141 12.32 6.00 -0.37
N ALA A 142 12.37 5.17 -1.41
CA ALA A 142 13.38 4.12 -1.52
C ALA A 142 14.80 4.71 -1.59
N ASP A 143 15.75 4.09 -0.90
CA ASP A 143 17.17 4.49 -0.90
C ASP A 143 18.02 3.28 -1.29
N ALA A 144 18.22 3.10 -2.61
CA ALA A 144 18.92 1.95 -3.16
C ALA A 144 20.39 1.92 -2.73
N ASP A 145 21.05 3.08 -2.69
CA ASP A 145 22.43 3.21 -2.23
C ASP A 145 22.53 2.84 -0.73
N GLY A 146 21.62 3.37 0.09
CA GLY A 146 21.52 3.04 1.51
C GLY A 146 21.26 1.55 1.76
N TRP A 147 20.39 0.93 0.97
CA TRP A 147 20.14 -0.51 1.02
C TRP A 147 21.40 -1.32 0.72
N LEU A 148 22.12 -0.97 -0.36
CA LEU A 148 23.34 -1.68 -0.76
C LEU A 148 24.44 -1.55 0.29
N ASP A 149 24.62 -0.35 0.86
CA ASP A 149 25.58 -0.11 1.93
C ASP A 149 25.21 -0.90 3.20
N ALA A 150 23.93 -0.94 3.58
CA ALA A 150 23.45 -1.71 4.74
C ALA A 150 23.71 -3.21 4.57
N ARG A 151 23.38 -3.77 3.40
CA ARG A 151 23.62 -5.19 3.10
C ARG A 151 25.12 -5.51 3.03
N ALA A 152 25.94 -4.61 2.47
CA ALA A 152 27.39 -4.76 2.47
C ALA A 152 27.97 -4.79 3.89
N ALA A 153 27.46 -3.93 4.79
CA ALA A 153 27.85 -3.93 6.20
C ALA A 153 27.47 -5.24 6.93
N GLU A 154 26.42 -5.93 6.48
CA GLU A 154 26.02 -7.26 6.93
C GLU A 154 26.84 -8.40 6.29
N GLY A 155 27.77 -8.09 5.39
CA GLY A 155 28.60 -9.07 4.68
C GLY A 155 27.91 -9.71 3.48
N ARG A 156 26.90 -9.03 2.91
CA ARG A 156 26.22 -9.42 1.68
C ARG A 156 26.59 -8.45 0.57
N GLU A 157 27.18 -8.95 -0.50
CA GLU A 157 27.64 -8.12 -1.63
C GLU A 157 26.86 -8.48 -2.88
N PHE A 158 26.34 -7.47 -3.55
CA PHE A 158 25.59 -7.61 -4.79
C PHE A 158 26.36 -6.95 -5.95
N ALA A 159 26.29 -7.58 -7.11
CA ALA A 159 26.71 -7.02 -8.38
C ALA A 159 25.53 -7.03 -9.36
N PHE A 160 25.63 -6.20 -10.39
CA PHE A 160 24.59 -6.05 -11.40
C PHE A 160 25.20 -6.24 -12.79
N THR A 161 24.50 -6.98 -13.66
CA THR A 161 24.92 -7.13 -15.05
C THR A 161 24.63 -5.85 -15.85
N HIS A 162 25.00 -5.84 -17.14
CA HIS A 162 24.61 -4.75 -18.04
C HIS A 162 23.08 -4.59 -18.14
N ASP A 163 22.37 -5.71 -18.06
CA ASP A 163 20.91 -5.78 -18.15
C ASP A 163 20.25 -5.63 -16.76
N GLY A 164 21.01 -5.21 -15.73
CA GLY A 164 20.52 -4.96 -14.38
C GLY A 164 20.26 -6.20 -13.53
N TRP A 165 20.56 -7.41 -14.05
CA TRP A 165 20.31 -8.65 -13.31
C TRP A 165 21.14 -8.70 -12.03
N MET A 166 20.48 -9.02 -10.93
CA MET A 166 21.08 -9.09 -9.62
C MET A 166 21.89 -10.37 -9.44
N GLN A 167 23.12 -10.22 -8.97
CA GLN A 167 24.02 -11.32 -8.63
C GLN A 167 24.53 -11.15 -7.19
N LEU A 168 24.31 -12.16 -6.35
CA LEU A 168 24.93 -12.25 -5.04
C LEU A 168 26.39 -12.72 -5.20
N VAL A 169 27.35 -11.81 -4.99
CA VAL A 169 28.80 -12.10 -5.13
C VAL A 169 29.48 -12.39 -3.80
N GLY A 170 28.81 -12.12 -2.68
CA GLY A 170 29.26 -12.48 -1.33
C GLY A 170 28.10 -12.60 -0.35
N GLY A 171 28.18 -13.54 0.60
CA GLY A 171 27.18 -13.70 1.66
C GLY A 171 26.04 -14.69 1.31
N THR A 172 24.83 -14.38 1.76
CA THR A 172 23.58 -15.15 1.54
C THR A 172 22.40 -14.20 1.37
N VAL A 173 21.31 -14.66 0.74
CA VAL A 173 20.02 -13.96 0.70
C VAL A 173 19.14 -14.26 1.93
N ASP A 174 19.56 -15.13 2.86
CA ASP A 174 18.76 -15.51 4.04
C ASP A 174 18.31 -14.28 4.86
N GLY A 175 17.01 -14.15 5.15
CA GLY A 175 16.46 -12.98 5.85
C GLY A 175 16.26 -11.75 4.95
N LEU A 176 16.38 -11.91 3.63
CA LEU A 176 15.84 -10.99 2.64
C LEU A 176 14.62 -11.62 1.97
N THR A 177 13.70 -10.78 1.51
CA THR A 177 12.39 -11.17 1.01
C THR A 177 12.09 -10.38 -0.26
N LEU A 178 11.69 -11.08 -1.33
CA LEU A 178 11.29 -10.45 -2.59
C LEU A 178 9.80 -10.11 -2.53
N GLN A 179 9.49 -8.83 -2.47
CA GLN A 179 8.17 -8.28 -2.21
C GLN A 179 7.66 -7.65 -3.50
N VAL A 180 7.06 -8.48 -4.36
CA VAL A 180 6.62 -8.08 -5.71
C VAL A 180 5.16 -8.49 -5.91
N ALA A 181 4.35 -7.57 -6.42
CA ALA A 181 2.95 -7.84 -6.71
C ALA A 181 2.82 -9.01 -7.70
N GLY A 182 1.84 -9.90 -7.47
CA GLY A 182 1.62 -11.05 -8.33
C GLY A 182 2.55 -12.25 -8.12
N LEU A 183 3.47 -12.22 -7.13
CA LEU A 183 4.25 -13.41 -6.74
C LEU A 183 3.54 -14.24 -5.66
N GLY A 184 3.64 -15.56 -5.76
CA GLY A 184 3.04 -16.52 -4.83
C GLY A 184 3.86 -16.79 -3.57
N GLY A 185 5.02 -16.18 -3.45
CA GLY A 185 5.86 -16.24 -2.27
C GLY A 185 7.11 -15.38 -2.46
N PRO A 186 7.76 -14.97 -1.37
CA PRO A 186 8.84 -14.01 -1.47
C PRO A 186 10.22 -14.67 -1.60
N PHE A 187 10.30 -15.86 -2.19
CA PHE A 187 11.47 -16.73 -2.10
C PHE A 187 12.31 -16.70 -3.36
N PRO A 188 13.24 -15.74 -3.52
CA PRO A 188 14.19 -15.85 -4.60
C PRO A 188 15.09 -17.07 -4.37
N THR A 189 15.48 -17.70 -5.47
CA THR A 189 16.54 -18.70 -5.49
C THR A 189 17.83 -18.08 -5.99
N VAL A 190 18.96 -18.61 -5.53
CA VAL A 190 20.28 -18.19 -6.02
C VAL A 190 20.90 -19.35 -6.77
N ASP A 191 21.25 -19.15 -8.04
CA ASP A 191 21.83 -20.20 -8.87
C ASP A 191 23.34 -20.43 -8.59
N GLY A 192 23.97 -21.30 -9.39
CA GLY A 192 25.40 -21.63 -9.22
C GLY A 192 26.36 -20.49 -9.55
N ASP A 193 25.91 -19.50 -10.32
CA ASP A 193 26.67 -18.30 -10.67
C ASP A 193 26.31 -17.12 -9.75
N GLY A 194 25.35 -17.28 -8.84
CA GLY A 194 24.93 -16.27 -7.87
C GLY A 194 23.76 -15.40 -8.33
N PHE A 195 23.14 -15.69 -9.48
CA PHE A 195 21.98 -14.92 -9.95
C PHE A 195 20.78 -15.14 -9.06
N ILE A 196 20.06 -14.05 -8.77
CA ILE A 196 18.82 -14.07 -8.02
C ILE A 196 17.67 -14.31 -9.00
N LEU A 197 16.95 -15.42 -8.84
CA LEU A 197 15.95 -15.92 -9.77
C LEU A 197 14.62 -16.22 -9.08
N VAL A 198 13.53 -16.05 -9.80
CA VAL A 198 12.16 -16.44 -9.40
C VAL A 198 11.69 -17.60 -10.28
N SER A 199 11.04 -18.61 -9.68
CA SER A 199 10.47 -19.72 -10.45
C SER A 199 9.27 -19.23 -11.27
N HIS A 200 9.11 -19.73 -12.49
CA HIS A 200 7.91 -19.48 -13.29
C HIS A 200 6.63 -19.90 -12.56
N ASP A 201 6.69 -20.99 -11.78
CA ASP A 201 5.55 -21.50 -11.01
C ASP A 201 5.11 -20.55 -9.87
N ASP A 202 5.94 -19.57 -9.50
CA ASP A 202 5.63 -18.57 -8.48
C ASP A 202 4.92 -17.33 -9.06
N LEU A 203 4.80 -17.21 -10.39
CA LEU A 203 4.08 -16.14 -11.06
C LEU A 203 2.56 -16.40 -11.02
N GLN A 204 1.79 -15.52 -10.37
CA GLN A 204 0.34 -15.74 -10.16
C GLN A 204 -0.57 -15.05 -11.17
N VAL A 205 -0.02 -14.16 -12.00
CA VAL A 205 -0.77 -13.36 -12.96
C VAL A 205 -0.55 -13.93 -14.36
N ASP A 206 -1.63 -14.41 -14.98
CA ASP A 206 -1.62 -14.88 -16.38
C ASP A 206 -1.86 -13.72 -17.34
N ASP A 207 -1.04 -12.67 -17.21
CA ASP A 207 -1.04 -11.49 -18.07
C ASP A 207 0.40 -11.19 -18.52
N PRO A 208 0.72 -11.32 -19.82
CA PRO A 208 2.07 -11.08 -20.32
C PRO A 208 2.52 -9.61 -20.22
N ASP A 209 1.59 -8.68 -20.05
CA ASP A 209 1.88 -7.25 -19.91
C ASP A 209 2.00 -6.83 -18.44
N PHE A 210 1.76 -7.74 -17.48
CA PHE A 210 1.90 -7.46 -16.06
C PHE A 210 3.37 -7.23 -15.67
N ALA A 211 3.65 -6.03 -15.17
CA ALA A 211 4.97 -5.68 -14.67
C ALA A 211 5.13 -6.18 -13.23
N TYR A 212 5.93 -7.24 -13.05
CA TYR A 212 6.29 -7.78 -11.74
C TYR A 212 7.32 -6.88 -11.03
N LYS A 213 6.88 -5.68 -10.67
CA LYS A 213 7.66 -4.69 -9.91
C LYS A 213 7.38 -4.74 -8.42
N GLY A 214 8.37 -4.36 -7.63
CA GLY A 214 8.27 -4.29 -6.18
C GLY A 214 9.61 -3.97 -5.55
N PHE A 215 9.87 -4.55 -4.38
CA PHE A 215 11.07 -4.28 -3.61
C PHE A 215 11.76 -5.56 -3.16
N PHE A 216 13.08 -5.50 -3.00
CA PHE A 216 13.85 -6.50 -2.28
C PHE A 216 14.19 -5.94 -0.90
N THR A 217 13.64 -6.54 0.15
CA THR A 217 13.67 -5.97 1.51
C THR A 217 14.24 -6.94 2.53
N PRO A 218 14.64 -6.50 3.73
CA PRO A 218 14.76 -7.37 4.89
C PRO A 218 13.43 -8.06 5.23
N GLU A 219 13.50 -9.27 5.79
CA GLU A 219 12.33 -10.00 6.31
C GLU A 219 11.75 -9.31 7.57
N ASP A 220 12.62 -8.72 8.39
CA ASP A 220 12.27 -7.97 9.59
C ASP A 220 12.79 -6.52 9.48
N MET A 221 11.89 -5.60 9.17
CA MET A 221 12.21 -4.17 9.03
C MET A 221 11.96 -3.39 10.34
N GLY A 222 11.20 -3.94 11.29
CA GLY A 222 10.70 -3.15 12.42
C GLY A 222 9.91 -1.93 11.94
N GLU A 223 10.45 -0.72 12.18
CA GLU A 223 9.97 0.52 11.59
C GLU A 223 10.65 0.69 10.22
N ALA A 224 9.85 0.65 9.14
CA ALA A 224 10.35 0.71 7.78
C ALA A 224 11.06 2.04 7.48
N ARG A 225 12.19 1.97 6.79
CA ARG A 225 13.02 3.12 6.38
C ARG A 225 13.40 3.00 4.91
N GLY A 226 13.84 4.09 4.28
CA GLY A 226 14.21 4.08 2.87
C GLY A 226 15.28 3.05 2.49
N ASP A 227 16.27 2.84 3.38
CA ASP A 227 17.36 1.87 3.21
C ASP A 227 16.91 0.40 3.38
N ASP A 228 15.62 0.16 3.64
CA ASP A 228 15.04 -1.18 3.67
C ASP A 228 14.47 -1.60 2.31
N PHE A 229 14.38 -0.70 1.31
CA PHE A 229 13.74 -0.96 0.02
C PHE A 229 14.71 -0.80 -1.15
N LEU A 230 15.02 -1.91 -1.85
CA LEU A 230 15.67 -1.87 -3.15
C LEU A 230 14.63 -2.07 -4.26
N PRO A 231 14.39 -1.10 -5.16
CA PRO A 231 13.45 -1.24 -6.27
C PRO A 231 13.91 -2.34 -7.24
N VAL A 232 13.02 -3.28 -7.54
CA VAL A 232 13.32 -4.44 -8.40
C VAL A 232 12.15 -4.81 -9.30
N GLN A 233 12.46 -5.56 -10.37
CA GLN A 233 11.50 -6.21 -11.24
C GLN A 233 11.90 -7.65 -11.54
N VAL A 234 10.93 -8.54 -11.74
CA VAL A 234 11.17 -9.86 -12.35
C VAL A 234 11.11 -9.74 -13.87
N ASP A 235 12.21 -10.05 -14.56
CA ASP A 235 12.25 -10.08 -16.03
C ASP A 235 11.62 -11.37 -16.56
N VAL A 236 10.30 -11.33 -16.73
CA VAL A 236 9.53 -12.45 -17.29
C VAL A 236 9.75 -12.67 -18.79
N THR A 237 10.47 -11.76 -19.47
CA THR A 237 10.81 -11.92 -20.89
C THR A 237 12.00 -12.84 -21.12
N THR A 238 12.82 -13.03 -20.08
CA THR A 238 13.92 -13.97 -20.05
C THR A 238 13.51 -15.24 -19.30
N ASP A 239 13.58 -16.39 -19.95
CA ASP A 239 13.36 -17.71 -19.35
C ASP A 239 14.67 -18.51 -19.32
N LEU A 240 15.14 -18.82 -18.11
CA LEU A 240 16.34 -19.59 -17.81
C LEU A 240 15.96 -20.98 -17.27
N ASP A 241 15.39 -21.82 -18.14
CA ASP A 241 14.92 -23.17 -17.81
C ASP A 241 13.83 -23.19 -16.70
N GLY A 242 12.84 -22.32 -16.83
CA GLY A 242 11.71 -22.16 -15.89
C GLY A 242 11.97 -21.13 -14.79
N PHE A 243 12.99 -20.29 -14.95
CA PHE A 243 13.37 -19.26 -13.98
C PHE A 243 13.52 -17.90 -14.64
N HIS A 244 13.18 -16.85 -13.89
CA HIS A 244 13.21 -15.46 -14.34
C HIS A 244 14.16 -14.64 -13.46
N PRO A 245 15.09 -13.85 -14.04
CA PRO A 245 16.03 -13.07 -13.24
C PRO A 245 15.35 -11.88 -12.56
N VAL A 246 15.83 -11.57 -11.35
CA VAL A 246 15.49 -10.33 -10.65
C VAL A 246 16.42 -9.23 -11.14
N VAL A 247 15.83 -8.10 -11.51
CA VAL A 247 16.50 -6.92 -12.10
C VAL A 247 16.39 -5.76 -11.13
N PHE A 248 17.53 -5.11 -10.84
CA PHE A 248 17.55 -3.85 -10.10
C PHE A 248 17.12 -2.69 -11.01
N LEU A 249 16.26 -1.81 -10.49
CA LEU A 249 15.75 -0.63 -11.19
C LEU A 249 16.39 0.66 -10.62
N PRO A 250 17.61 1.04 -11.04
CA PRO A 250 18.28 2.24 -10.52
C PRO A 250 17.54 3.55 -10.84
N GLU A 251 16.70 3.56 -11.87
CA GLU A 251 15.86 4.70 -12.23
C GLU A 251 14.71 4.96 -11.24
N GLU A 252 14.36 3.97 -10.40
CA GLU A 252 13.34 4.05 -9.36
C GLU A 252 13.95 4.39 -7.98
N ASP A 253 15.25 4.70 -7.91
CA ASP A 253 15.88 5.19 -6.69
C ASP A 253 15.29 6.55 -6.29
N GLY A 254 14.87 6.68 -5.04
CA GLY A 254 14.10 7.83 -4.55
C GLY A 254 12.60 7.82 -4.93
N ALA A 255 12.10 6.75 -5.56
CA ALA A 255 10.65 6.59 -5.76
C ALA A 255 9.94 6.35 -4.43
N ALA A 256 8.69 6.77 -4.34
CA ALA A 256 7.90 6.60 -3.13
C ALA A 256 7.64 5.11 -2.85
N VAL A 257 7.86 4.70 -1.60
CA VAL A 257 7.32 3.46 -1.07
C VAL A 257 5.84 3.69 -0.79
N THR A 258 5.00 2.74 -1.19
CA THR A 258 3.55 2.86 -1.02
C THR A 258 3.08 2.05 0.18
N ALA A 259 2.02 2.49 0.85
CA ALA A 259 1.31 1.67 1.83
C ALA A 259 -0.08 1.32 1.32
N LYS A 260 -0.31 0.03 1.09
CA LYS A 260 -1.63 -0.53 0.79
C LYS A 260 -2.27 -1.02 2.08
N VAL A 261 -3.44 -0.48 2.43
CA VAL A 261 -4.10 -0.67 3.73
C VAL A 261 -5.61 -0.93 3.61
N GLY A 262 -6.23 -1.37 4.71
CA GLY A 262 -7.70 -1.49 4.83
C GLY A 262 -8.31 -2.81 4.36
N CYS A 263 -7.60 -3.65 3.62
CA CYS A 263 -8.15 -4.84 2.97
C CYS A 263 -9.27 -4.52 1.97
N ALA A 264 -9.90 -5.53 1.36
CA ALA A 264 -10.95 -5.32 0.36
C ALA A 264 -12.03 -6.39 0.45
N TRP A 265 -13.15 -6.20 -0.25
CA TRP A 265 -14.28 -7.13 -0.27
C TRP A 265 -13.92 -8.56 -0.69
N TYR A 266 -12.87 -8.72 -1.50
CA TYR A 266 -12.41 -10.01 -2.05
C TYR A 266 -11.15 -10.56 -1.36
N THR A 267 -10.47 -9.78 -0.51
CA THR A 267 -9.23 -10.18 0.15
C THR A 267 -9.17 -9.72 1.58
N GLY A 268 -8.85 -10.64 2.48
CA GLY A 268 -8.68 -10.36 3.89
C GLY A 268 -9.24 -11.49 4.76
N ASN A 269 -9.07 -11.31 6.06
CA ASN A 269 -9.66 -12.11 7.13
C ASN A 269 -9.50 -11.31 8.43
N GLU A 270 -9.90 -11.87 9.57
CA GLU A 270 -9.74 -11.21 10.88
C GLU A 270 -8.31 -10.69 11.14
N THR A 271 -7.27 -11.36 10.64
CA THR A 271 -5.90 -10.89 10.85
C THR A 271 -5.46 -9.89 9.79
N GLY A 272 -5.77 -10.15 8.52
CA GLY A 272 -5.31 -9.32 7.38
C GLY A 272 -6.06 -8.00 7.19
N CYS A 273 -7.21 -7.83 7.84
CA CYS A 273 -8.01 -6.60 7.79
C CYS A 273 -7.84 -5.71 9.04
N ARG A 274 -6.83 -5.98 9.89
CA ARG A 274 -6.53 -5.10 11.02
C ARG A 274 -5.94 -3.79 10.52
N LEU A 275 -6.18 -2.71 11.24
CA LEU A 275 -5.59 -1.39 10.92
C LEU A 275 -4.05 -1.40 10.96
N THR A 276 -3.45 -2.34 11.69
CA THR A 276 -1.99 -2.54 11.68
C THR A 276 -1.48 -3.40 10.52
N SER A 277 -2.35 -3.87 9.63
CA SER A 277 -1.97 -4.67 8.46
C SER A 277 -1.60 -3.74 7.30
N VAL A 278 -0.31 -3.48 7.18
CA VAL A 278 0.24 -2.58 6.16
C VAL A 278 1.06 -3.38 5.16
N TYR A 279 0.82 -3.15 3.87
CA TYR A 279 1.52 -3.84 2.79
C TYR A 279 2.36 -2.84 2.00
N LEU A 280 3.69 -2.91 2.16
CA LEU A 280 4.66 -1.97 1.58
C LEU A 280 5.34 -2.47 0.30
N PHE A 281 4.69 -3.38 -0.43
CA PHE A 281 5.34 -4.14 -1.50
C PHE A 281 4.94 -3.77 -2.93
N HIS A 282 4.01 -2.82 -3.10
CA HIS A 282 3.63 -2.35 -4.42
C HIS A 282 4.44 -1.11 -4.78
N THR A 283 4.81 -0.98 -6.06
CA THR A 283 5.43 0.24 -6.57
C THR A 283 4.40 1.35 -6.74
N HIS A 284 4.87 2.59 -6.77
CA HIS A 284 4.04 3.79 -6.90
C HIS A 284 3.18 3.86 -8.18
N ASP A 285 3.59 3.14 -9.23
CA ASP A 285 2.89 3.02 -10.50
C ASP A 285 1.89 1.85 -10.57
N PHE A 286 1.75 1.05 -9.51
CA PHE A 286 0.80 -0.07 -9.48
C PHE A 286 -0.66 0.46 -9.42
N ASP A 287 -1.51 0.00 -10.33
CA ASP A 287 -2.89 0.47 -10.54
C ASP A 287 -3.93 -0.65 -10.38
N GLY A 288 -3.73 -1.54 -9.41
CA GLY A 288 -4.72 -2.57 -9.07
C GLY A 288 -6.03 -1.99 -8.48
N SER A 289 -6.90 -2.86 -7.97
CA SER A 289 -8.14 -2.47 -7.28
C SER A 289 -7.86 -1.83 -5.92
N ILE A 290 -7.31 -0.62 -5.96
CA ILE A 290 -6.90 0.22 -4.84
C ILE A 290 -7.45 1.62 -5.08
N SER A 291 -8.06 2.17 -4.03
CA SER A 291 -8.59 3.51 -3.94
C SER A 291 -7.69 4.38 -3.07
N PHE A 292 -8.21 5.52 -2.64
CA PHE A 292 -7.49 6.44 -1.78
C PHE A 292 -8.47 7.34 -1.04
N ARG A 293 -7.94 8.08 -0.07
CA ARG A 293 -8.64 9.16 0.60
C ARG A 293 -7.70 10.34 0.80
N CYS A 294 -8.24 11.55 0.70
CA CYS A 294 -7.45 12.74 0.88
C CYS A 294 -7.55 13.26 2.31
N ALA A 295 -6.47 13.88 2.76
CA ALA A 295 -6.39 14.65 3.98
C ALA A 295 -6.16 16.14 3.68
N SER A 296 -6.46 16.99 4.67
CA SER A 296 -6.37 18.44 4.54
C SER A 296 -5.87 19.09 5.82
N PRO A 297 -5.52 20.39 5.76
CA PRO A 297 -5.29 21.18 6.96
C PRO A 297 -6.53 21.16 7.86
N PRO A 298 -6.35 21.35 9.18
CA PRO A 298 -7.46 21.27 10.12
C PRO A 298 -8.45 22.42 9.95
N LEU A 299 -9.74 22.10 10.11
CA LEU A 299 -10.82 23.07 10.24
C LEU A 299 -10.79 23.68 11.65
N ARG A 300 -10.41 24.96 11.77
CA ARG A 300 -10.37 25.70 13.05
C ARG A 300 -11.46 26.75 13.17
#